data_AF-A0A268HC24-F1
#
_entry.id   AF-A0A268HC24-F1
#
_cell.length_a   1.000
_cell.length_b   1.000
_cell.length_c   1.000
_cell.angle_alpha   90.00
_cell.angle_beta   90.00
_cell.angle_gamma   90.00
#
_symmetry.space_group_name_H-M   'P 1'
#
loop_
_entity.id
_entity.type
_entity.pdbx_description
1 polymer ?
#
loop_
_entity_poly.entity_id
_entity_poly.type
_entity_poly.pdbx_seq_one_letter_code
_entity_poly.pdbx_strand_id
1 'polypeptide(L)'
;MKGKFRFAFRLGGIVLLAAILFCYSMFQGGFVSWFLFYAFLPILLYVLLVLCYPLASWKVDRTLSKTYIRSGGEVTVEVSLTRRFPFPLIYLEMEDLHDRSLLKVSRPDGTLQFAQSRQPKQHILFPWFRRNLKIQYVLDRLPRGEHSFYQIRLRTGDPFQLVEKEAVFEVVQKLHVYPAEREITVGNPQTVFEEGAAVAYAPRSKQTSVVSGIREYTPGDRFSWIDWKASARKQDMMTKEFEQEKSADVLVVFDRRGAKQTEELFEYSVVIAFSVYQKLKSRNEQVGFMSIGNSAKWLPAAMGSAQLQRVQQFLTTVQQEREQPRLHTLAAELSRQPKGSTVYYVTTDMDSRELAVLRKLRQSDYVLTVLYICRHAEVGTKEKNLIREVRQLGHQMDIYPIQQTVQTEVQQNA
;
A
#
# COMPACT_ATOMS: atom_id res chain seq x y z
N MET A 1 -17.91 23.73 -25.57
CA MET A 1 -18.77 24.36 -26.62
C MET A 1 -19.55 23.34 -27.46
N LYS A 2 -18.97 22.21 -27.90
CA LYS A 2 -19.65 21.20 -28.73
C LYS A 2 -20.95 20.60 -28.12
N GLY A 3 -21.00 20.42 -26.79
CA GLY A 3 -22.17 19.86 -26.09
C GLY A 3 -23.42 20.74 -26.11
N LYS A 4 -23.29 22.05 -25.86
CA LYS A 4 -24.42 23.00 -25.84
C LYS A 4 -25.05 23.18 -27.23
N PHE A 5 -24.23 23.16 -28.29
CA PHE A 5 -24.70 23.26 -29.67
C PHE A 5 -25.43 21.98 -30.12
N ARG A 6 -24.86 20.79 -29.84
CA ARG A 6 -25.51 19.51 -30.12
C ARG A 6 -26.84 19.38 -29.37
N PHE A 7 -26.87 19.89 -28.14
CA PHE A 7 -28.07 19.94 -27.31
C PHE A 7 -29.16 20.85 -27.92
N ALA A 8 -28.81 22.10 -28.27
CA ALA A 8 -29.76 23.04 -28.89
C ALA A 8 -30.30 22.53 -30.24
N PHE A 9 -29.44 21.91 -31.06
CA PHE A 9 -29.84 21.33 -32.34
C PHE A 9 -30.83 20.16 -32.17
N ARG A 10 -30.58 19.25 -31.22
CA ARG A 10 -31.50 18.13 -30.93
C ARG A 10 -32.84 18.61 -30.39
N LEU A 11 -32.83 19.59 -29.48
CA LEU A 11 -34.06 20.20 -28.97
C LEU A 11 -34.86 20.87 -30.09
N GLY A 12 -34.19 21.63 -30.96
CA GLY A 12 -34.81 22.24 -32.14
C GLY A 12 -35.39 21.21 -33.09
N GLY A 13 -34.68 20.11 -33.34
CA GLY A 13 -35.16 19.00 -34.18
C GLY A 13 -36.40 18.31 -33.62
N ILE A 14 -36.49 18.14 -32.29
CA ILE A 14 -37.65 17.54 -31.62
C ILE A 14 -38.88 18.46 -31.70
N VAL A 15 -38.70 19.75 -31.48
CA VAL A 15 -39.77 20.75 -31.62
C VAL A 15 -40.22 20.85 -33.08
N LEU A 16 -39.28 20.80 -34.03
CA LEU A 16 -39.58 20.78 -35.46
C LEU A 16 -40.35 19.52 -35.86
N LEU A 17 -39.96 18.34 -35.36
CA LEU A 17 -40.68 17.10 -35.59
C LEU A 17 -42.11 17.17 -35.03
N ALA A 18 -42.30 17.74 -33.85
CA ALA A 18 -43.62 17.99 -33.28
C ALA A 18 -44.46 18.91 -34.19
N ALA A 19 -43.86 19.98 -34.72
CA ALA A 19 -44.53 20.90 -35.64
C ALA A 19 -44.88 20.24 -36.98
N ILE A 20 -43.98 19.42 -37.54
CA ILE A 20 -44.24 18.66 -38.78
C ILE A 20 -45.38 17.67 -38.56
N LEU A 21 -45.35 16.90 -37.48
CA LEU A 21 -46.42 15.96 -37.13
C LEU A 21 -47.75 16.69 -36.94
N PHE A 22 -47.74 17.83 -36.26
CA PHE A 22 -48.94 18.66 -36.09
C PHE A 22 -49.50 19.14 -37.44
N CYS A 23 -48.65 19.72 -38.31
CA CYS A 23 -49.06 20.15 -39.65
C CYS A 23 -49.62 18.97 -40.46
N TYR A 24 -48.94 17.82 -40.45
CA TYR A 24 -49.39 16.61 -41.12
C TYR A 24 -50.76 16.15 -40.64
N SER A 25 -50.99 16.10 -39.32
CA SER A 25 -52.30 15.77 -38.74
C SER A 25 -53.39 16.78 -39.12
N MET A 26 -53.04 18.07 -39.23
CA MET A 26 -53.96 19.13 -39.62
C MET A 26 -54.37 19.02 -41.10
N PHE A 27 -53.42 18.82 -42.01
CA PHE A 27 -53.68 18.78 -43.46
C PHE A 27 -54.27 17.45 -43.95
N GLN A 28 -53.77 16.30 -43.50
CA GLN A 28 -54.30 15.01 -43.93
C GLN A 28 -55.60 14.65 -43.19
N GLY A 29 -55.70 15.02 -41.92
CA GLY A 29 -56.80 14.60 -41.05
C GLY A 29 -56.82 13.08 -40.82
N GLY A 30 -57.92 12.60 -40.21
CA GLY A 30 -58.15 11.19 -39.95
C GLY A 30 -57.51 10.65 -38.67
N PHE A 31 -57.95 9.46 -38.26
CA PHE A 31 -57.55 8.84 -36.98
C PHE A 31 -56.04 8.60 -36.88
N VAL A 32 -55.43 8.06 -37.93
CA VAL A 32 -54.01 7.64 -37.93
C VAL A 32 -53.07 8.84 -37.72
N SER A 33 -53.32 9.94 -38.43
CA SER A 33 -52.46 11.14 -38.35
C SER A 33 -52.56 11.80 -36.98
N TRP A 34 -53.77 11.89 -36.39
CA TRP A 34 -53.94 12.40 -35.04
C TRP A 34 -53.35 11.46 -33.97
N PHE A 35 -53.50 10.15 -34.16
CA PHE A 35 -52.89 9.16 -33.27
C PHE A 35 -51.38 9.31 -33.20
N LEU A 36 -50.68 9.49 -34.32
CA LEU A 36 -49.22 9.66 -34.36
C LEU A 36 -48.77 10.91 -33.59
N PHE A 37 -49.47 12.04 -33.77
CA PHE A 37 -49.18 13.27 -33.04
C PHE A 37 -49.39 13.11 -31.52
N TYR A 38 -50.54 12.54 -31.12
CA TYR A 38 -50.83 12.33 -29.70
C TYR A 38 -49.93 11.28 -29.06
N ALA A 39 -49.45 10.27 -29.81
CA ALA A 39 -48.46 9.31 -29.32
C ALA A 39 -47.09 9.95 -29.07
N PHE A 40 -46.72 10.97 -29.85
CA PHE A 40 -45.46 11.70 -29.68
C PHE A 40 -45.49 12.70 -28.51
N LEU A 41 -46.66 13.27 -28.19
CA LEU A 41 -46.80 14.34 -27.21
C LEU A 41 -46.32 13.97 -25.78
N PRO A 42 -46.59 12.76 -25.23
CA PRO A 42 -46.02 12.33 -23.95
C PRO A 42 -44.49 12.23 -23.97
N ILE A 43 -43.90 11.80 -25.09
CA ILE A 43 -42.44 11.71 -25.25
C ILE A 43 -41.85 13.12 -25.21
N LEU A 44 -42.44 14.05 -25.98
CA LEU A 44 -42.05 15.45 -25.99
C LEU A 44 -42.14 16.07 -24.60
N LEU A 45 -43.26 15.86 -23.90
CA LEU A 45 -43.48 16.37 -22.55
C LEU A 45 -42.43 15.82 -21.58
N TYR A 46 -42.14 14.51 -21.62
CA TYR A 46 -41.12 13.90 -20.77
C TYR A 46 -39.72 14.49 -21.04
N VAL A 47 -39.34 14.66 -22.30
CA VAL A 47 -38.05 15.25 -22.68
C VAL A 47 -37.95 16.69 -22.15
N LEU A 48 -39.00 17.50 -22.26
CA LEU A 48 -39.05 18.85 -21.71
C LEU A 48 -38.96 18.86 -20.18
N LEU A 49 -39.64 17.93 -19.51
CA LEU A 49 -39.57 17.76 -18.06
C LEU A 49 -38.15 17.40 -17.60
N VAL A 50 -37.47 16.46 -18.27
CA VAL A 50 -36.07 16.08 -17.98
C VAL A 50 -35.15 17.27 -18.24
N LEU A 51 -35.40 18.05 -19.29
CA LEU A 51 -34.63 19.25 -19.58
C LEU A 51 -34.72 20.30 -18.47
N CYS A 52 -35.91 20.55 -17.94
CA CYS A 52 -36.11 21.49 -16.83
C CYS A 52 -35.69 20.91 -15.47
N TYR A 53 -35.44 19.60 -15.38
CA TYR A 53 -35.14 18.93 -14.12
C TYR A 53 -33.79 19.34 -13.52
N PRO A 54 -33.72 19.88 -12.27
CA PRO A 54 -32.47 20.39 -11.70
C PRO A 54 -31.60 19.26 -11.10
N LEU A 55 -30.92 18.49 -11.95
CA LEU A 55 -30.05 17.38 -11.50
C LEU A 55 -28.94 17.84 -10.53
N ALA A 56 -28.39 19.03 -10.71
CA ALA A 56 -27.34 19.59 -9.84
C ALA A 56 -27.83 19.94 -8.42
N SER A 57 -29.15 19.93 -8.17
CA SER A 57 -29.72 20.22 -6.84
C SER A 57 -29.78 19.00 -5.91
N TRP A 58 -29.29 17.85 -6.35
CA TRP A 58 -29.23 16.65 -5.53
C TRP A 58 -28.23 16.83 -4.39
N LYS A 59 -28.56 16.26 -3.23
CA LYS A 59 -27.60 16.06 -2.16
C LYS A 59 -26.97 14.68 -2.34
N VAL A 60 -25.65 14.66 -2.42
CA VAL A 60 -24.84 13.46 -2.65
C VAL A 60 -23.82 13.36 -1.53
N ASP A 61 -23.91 12.31 -0.73
CA ASP A 61 -22.97 12.03 0.34
C ASP A 61 -22.35 10.64 0.13
N ARG A 62 -21.05 10.50 0.39
CA ARG A 62 -20.32 9.23 0.35
C ARG A 62 -19.75 8.90 1.71
N THR A 63 -19.89 7.64 2.12
CA THR A 63 -19.37 7.12 3.38
C THR A 63 -18.59 5.84 3.14
N LEU A 64 -17.34 5.79 3.61
CA LEU A 64 -16.52 4.58 3.60
C LEU A 64 -16.69 3.86 4.93
N SER A 65 -16.79 2.52 4.89
CA SER A 65 -16.86 1.72 6.13
C SER A 65 -15.60 1.88 6.99
N LYS A 66 -14.44 2.07 6.36
CA LYS A 66 -13.14 2.31 7.02
C LYS A 66 -12.31 3.32 6.22
N THR A 67 -11.59 4.18 6.93
CA THR A 67 -10.63 5.15 6.34
C THR A 67 -9.19 4.63 6.37
N TYR A 68 -8.91 3.67 7.25
CA TYR A 68 -7.62 3.04 7.43
C TYR A 68 -7.77 1.52 7.32
N ILE A 69 -7.00 0.90 6.44
CA ILE A 69 -7.01 -0.55 6.24
C ILE A 69 -5.61 -1.04 5.84
N ARG A 70 -5.37 -2.35 5.89
CA ARG A 70 -4.15 -2.97 5.36
C ARG A 70 -4.37 -3.45 3.93
N SER A 71 -3.29 -3.52 3.15
CA SER A 71 -3.29 -4.03 1.78
C SER A 71 -3.88 -5.43 1.74
N GLY A 72 -4.66 -5.73 0.70
CA GLY A 72 -5.43 -6.97 0.58
C GLY A 72 -6.79 -6.94 1.31
N GLY A 73 -7.04 -5.94 2.17
CA GLY A 73 -8.33 -5.77 2.83
C GLY A 73 -9.43 -5.24 1.90
N GLU A 74 -10.65 -5.19 2.44
CA GLU A 74 -11.85 -4.72 1.74
C GLU A 74 -12.50 -3.51 2.44
N VAL A 75 -13.09 -2.62 1.62
CA VAL A 75 -13.83 -1.44 2.08
C VAL A 75 -15.17 -1.39 1.36
N THR A 76 -16.24 -1.18 2.13
CA THR A 76 -17.57 -0.94 1.59
C THR A 76 -17.76 0.56 1.42
N VAL A 77 -18.15 0.97 0.22
CA VAL A 77 -18.50 2.35 -0.10
C VAL A 77 -20.02 2.43 -0.17
N GLU A 78 -20.61 3.29 0.66
CA GLU A 78 -22.02 3.64 0.58
C GLU A 78 -22.16 5.06 0.01
N VAL A 79 -22.91 5.17 -1.09
CA VAL A 79 -23.29 6.43 -1.70
C VAL A 79 -24.76 6.66 -1.45
N SER A 80 -25.08 7.79 -0.83
CA SER A 80 -26.46 8.21 -0.58
C SER A 80 -26.81 9.39 -1.48
N LEU A 81 -27.91 9.24 -2.22
CA LEU A 81 -28.40 10.21 -3.18
C LEU A 81 -29.79 10.67 -2.75
N THR A 82 -29.94 11.96 -2.48
CA THR A 82 -31.20 12.56 -2.02
C THR A 82 -31.60 13.70 -2.92
N ARG A 83 -32.84 13.70 -3.40
CA ARG A 83 -33.39 14.79 -4.21
C ARG A 83 -34.57 15.47 -3.52
N ARG A 84 -34.70 16.78 -3.76
CA ARG A 84 -35.73 17.61 -3.12
C ARG A 84 -37.14 17.19 -3.52
N PHE A 85 -37.41 16.99 -4.81
CA PHE A 85 -38.75 16.67 -5.32
C PHE A 85 -38.76 15.30 -6.02
N PRO A 86 -39.85 14.52 -5.91
CA PRO A 86 -40.04 13.30 -6.68
C PRO A 86 -40.22 13.66 -8.16
N PHE A 87 -39.54 12.94 -9.05
CA PHE A 87 -39.59 13.16 -10.50
C PHE A 87 -39.40 11.82 -11.20
N PRO A 88 -40.15 11.45 -12.25
CA PRO A 88 -40.11 10.11 -12.85
C PRO A 88 -38.83 9.88 -13.67
N LEU A 89 -37.66 9.83 -13.03
CA LEU A 89 -36.42 9.52 -13.71
C LEU A 89 -36.43 8.04 -14.07
N ILE A 90 -36.41 7.76 -15.37
CA ILE A 90 -36.36 6.39 -15.89
C ILE A 90 -35.06 5.73 -15.49
N TYR A 91 -33.92 6.40 -15.70
CA TYR A 91 -32.62 5.91 -15.27
C TYR A 91 -31.76 7.02 -14.65
N LEU A 92 -30.82 6.61 -13.82
CA LEU A 92 -29.74 7.43 -13.31
C LEU A 92 -28.47 6.60 -13.33
N GLU A 93 -27.49 7.03 -14.10
CA GLU A 93 -26.14 6.48 -14.12
C GLU A 93 -25.31 7.23 -13.07
N MET A 94 -24.71 6.48 -12.14
CA MET A 94 -23.80 6.99 -11.13
C MET A 94 -22.41 6.42 -11.39
N GLU A 95 -21.42 7.31 -11.43
CA GLU A 95 -20.00 6.97 -11.54
C GLU A 95 -19.24 7.65 -10.38
N ASP A 96 -18.58 6.85 -9.54
CA ASP A 96 -17.73 7.37 -8.46
C ASP A 96 -16.28 7.48 -8.95
N LEU A 97 -15.79 8.72 -9.06
CA LEU A 97 -14.48 9.03 -9.59
C LEU A 97 -13.43 8.97 -8.48
N HIS A 98 -12.49 8.06 -8.63
CA HIS A 98 -11.42 7.81 -7.68
C HIS A 98 -10.07 7.62 -8.36
N ASP A 99 -9.00 7.56 -7.57
CA ASP A 99 -7.66 7.35 -8.08
C ASP A 99 -7.53 6.09 -8.92
N ARG A 100 -6.74 6.21 -9.99
CA ARG A 100 -6.38 5.08 -10.87
C ARG A 100 -5.60 3.99 -10.13
N SER A 101 -4.98 4.31 -8.99
CA SER A 101 -4.29 3.33 -8.16
C SER A 101 -5.23 2.25 -7.63
N LEU A 102 -6.52 2.56 -7.39
CA LEU A 102 -7.54 1.58 -6.95
C LEU A 102 -7.96 0.58 -8.04
N LEU A 103 -7.57 0.80 -9.29
CA LEU A 103 -7.77 -0.15 -10.39
C LEU A 103 -6.82 -1.36 -10.27
N LYS A 104 -5.76 -1.24 -9.47
CA LYS A 104 -4.86 -2.35 -9.11
C LYS A 104 -5.43 -3.12 -7.93
N VAL A 105 -5.00 -4.38 -7.81
CA VAL A 105 -5.46 -5.33 -6.80
C VAL A 105 -4.24 -5.91 -6.10
N SER A 106 -4.29 -5.96 -4.77
CA SER A 106 -3.29 -6.65 -3.97
C SER A 106 -3.53 -8.15 -4.02
N ARG A 107 -2.52 -8.91 -4.43
CA ARG A 107 -2.49 -10.36 -4.32
C ARG A 107 -2.24 -10.79 -2.86
N PRO A 108 -2.49 -12.07 -2.50
CA PRO A 108 -2.22 -12.58 -1.15
C PRO A 108 -0.75 -12.52 -0.74
N ASP A 109 0.16 -12.56 -1.71
CA ASP A 109 1.60 -12.37 -1.50
C ASP A 109 1.99 -10.90 -1.27
N GLY A 110 1.04 -9.96 -1.44
CA GLY A 110 1.27 -8.52 -1.31
C GLY A 110 1.73 -7.84 -2.61
N THR A 111 1.85 -8.57 -3.72
CA THR A 111 2.16 -7.99 -5.03
C THR A 111 0.93 -7.35 -5.67
N LEU A 112 1.14 -6.51 -6.70
CA LEU A 112 0.07 -5.80 -7.39
C LEU A 112 -0.24 -6.39 -8.77
N GLN A 113 -1.53 -6.46 -9.10
CA GLN A 113 -2.02 -6.85 -10.42
C GLN A 113 -3.08 -5.87 -10.91
N PHE A 114 -3.07 -5.52 -12.20
CA PHE A 114 -4.18 -4.80 -12.80
C PHE A 114 -5.40 -5.71 -12.94
N ALA A 115 -6.53 -5.32 -12.35
CA ALA A 115 -7.79 -6.01 -12.58
C ALA A 115 -8.61 -5.27 -13.63
N GLN A 116 -8.77 -5.89 -14.80
CA GLN A 116 -9.66 -5.38 -15.84
C GLN A 116 -11.12 -5.26 -15.35
N SER A 117 -11.51 -6.05 -14.34
CA SER A 117 -12.83 -6.01 -13.71
C SER A 117 -13.10 -4.79 -12.82
N ARG A 118 -12.06 -4.00 -12.48
CA ARG A 118 -12.15 -2.78 -11.64
C ARG A 118 -12.26 -1.48 -12.43
N GLN A 119 -12.55 -1.54 -13.73
CA GLN A 119 -12.95 -0.33 -14.47
C GLN A 119 -14.04 0.43 -13.68
N PRO A 120 -14.08 1.78 -13.74
CA PRO A 120 -15.12 2.56 -13.08
C PRO A 120 -16.49 2.02 -13.47
N LYS A 121 -17.13 1.28 -12.56
CA LYS A 121 -18.42 0.66 -12.87
C LYS A 121 -19.49 1.73 -12.80
N GLN A 122 -20.14 1.94 -13.93
CA GLN A 122 -21.33 2.77 -14.00
C GLN A 122 -22.47 2.02 -13.30
N HIS A 123 -22.97 2.57 -12.19
CA HIS A 123 -24.12 2.04 -11.50
C HIS A 123 -25.37 2.64 -12.11
N ILE A 124 -26.13 1.81 -12.84
CA ILE A 124 -27.44 2.21 -13.39
C ILE A 124 -28.50 1.96 -12.32
N LEU A 125 -29.24 3.00 -11.97
CA LEU A 125 -30.34 2.98 -11.04
C LEU A 125 -31.63 3.34 -11.78
N PHE A 126 -32.76 2.92 -11.21
CA PHE A 126 -34.09 3.24 -11.70
C PHE A 126 -34.86 3.96 -10.59
N PRO A 127 -34.62 5.27 -10.35
CA PRO A 127 -35.21 5.99 -9.24
C PRO A 127 -36.73 6.07 -9.31
N TRP A 128 -37.29 6.16 -10.52
CA TRP A 128 -38.69 6.49 -10.74
C TRP A 128 -39.07 7.69 -9.87
N PHE A 129 -40.10 7.63 -9.00
CA PHE A 129 -40.45 8.71 -8.06
C PHE A 129 -39.72 8.69 -6.70
N ARG A 130 -38.80 7.74 -6.44
CA ARG A 130 -38.10 7.61 -5.15
C ARG A 130 -37.21 8.82 -4.88
N ARG A 131 -37.27 9.38 -3.66
CA ARG A 131 -36.50 10.59 -3.27
C ARG A 131 -35.12 10.28 -2.69
N ASN A 132 -34.99 9.10 -2.08
CA ASN A 132 -33.77 8.64 -1.43
C ASN A 132 -33.32 7.36 -2.13
N LEU A 133 -32.07 7.33 -2.56
CA LEU A 133 -31.42 6.15 -3.09
C LEU A 133 -30.13 5.89 -2.31
N LYS A 134 -29.87 4.62 -2.07
CA LYS A 134 -28.64 4.16 -1.45
C LYS A 134 -28.03 3.09 -2.34
N ILE A 135 -26.73 3.21 -2.54
CA ILE A 135 -25.95 2.28 -3.35
C ILE A 135 -24.78 1.86 -2.50
N GLN A 136 -24.53 0.56 -2.45
CA GLN A 136 -23.38 0.01 -1.77
C GLN A 136 -22.58 -0.82 -2.76
N TYR A 137 -21.27 -0.62 -2.77
CA TYR A 137 -20.35 -1.47 -3.51
C TYR A 137 -19.10 -1.72 -2.66
N VAL A 138 -18.46 -2.86 -2.91
CA VAL A 138 -17.28 -3.31 -2.15
C VAL A 138 -16.06 -3.20 -3.04
N LEU A 139 -15.01 -2.56 -2.50
CA LEU A 139 -13.66 -2.62 -3.05
C LEU A 139 -12.88 -3.64 -2.22
N ASP A 140 -12.66 -4.83 -2.77
CA ASP A 140 -11.87 -5.89 -2.16
C ASP A 140 -10.36 -5.63 -2.33
N ARG A 141 -9.50 -6.50 -1.80
CA ARG A 141 -8.08 -6.64 -2.17
C ARG A 141 -7.37 -5.32 -2.52
N LEU A 142 -7.44 -4.34 -1.62
CA LEU A 142 -6.98 -3.00 -1.89
C LEU A 142 -5.45 -2.95 -2.01
N PRO A 143 -4.90 -2.23 -3.01
CA PRO A 143 -3.47 -2.00 -3.11
C PRO A 143 -3.00 -1.05 -2.00
N ARG A 144 -1.75 -1.17 -1.53
CA ARG A 144 -1.20 -0.19 -0.58
C ARG A 144 -1.12 1.21 -1.22
N GLY A 145 -1.28 2.24 -0.41
CA GLY A 145 -1.21 3.61 -0.87
C GLY A 145 -2.14 4.56 -0.14
N GLU A 146 -2.00 5.84 -0.48
CA GLU A 146 -3.03 6.83 -0.21
C GLU A 146 -3.90 6.94 -1.45
N HIS A 147 -5.19 6.69 -1.29
CA HIS A 147 -6.17 6.72 -2.37
C HIS A 147 -7.21 7.78 -2.08
N SER A 148 -7.50 8.60 -3.07
CA SER A 148 -8.50 9.64 -2.99
C SER A 148 -9.69 9.31 -3.88
N PHE A 149 -10.86 9.55 -3.35
CA PHE A 149 -12.09 9.65 -4.09
C PHE A 149 -12.44 11.13 -4.21
N TYR A 150 -12.81 11.57 -5.41
CA TYR A 150 -12.85 12.99 -5.76
C TYR A 150 -14.27 13.52 -5.94
N GLN A 151 -15.04 12.82 -6.76
CA GLN A 151 -16.27 13.34 -7.33
C GLN A 151 -17.23 12.19 -7.59
N ILE A 152 -18.52 12.45 -7.44
CA ILE A 152 -19.57 11.56 -7.94
C ILE A 152 -20.23 12.23 -9.13
N ARG A 153 -20.19 11.55 -10.28
CA ARG A 153 -20.84 11.99 -11.50
C ARG A 153 -22.19 11.29 -11.61
N LEU A 154 -23.24 12.08 -11.77
CA LEU A 154 -24.58 11.60 -12.06
C LEU A 154 -24.94 11.97 -13.50
N ARG A 155 -25.41 11.00 -14.27
CA ARG A 155 -25.95 11.18 -15.62
C ARG A 155 -27.37 10.64 -15.72
N THR A 156 -28.24 11.39 -16.37
CA THR A 156 -29.62 10.96 -16.64
C THR A 156 -30.03 11.48 -18.01
N GLY A 157 -31.11 10.93 -18.55
CA GLY A 157 -31.63 11.35 -19.83
C GLY A 157 -32.96 10.68 -20.12
N ASP A 158 -33.34 10.71 -21.39
CA ASP A 158 -34.52 10.01 -21.88
C ASP A 158 -34.18 8.65 -22.52
N PRO A 159 -35.18 7.75 -22.66
CA PRO A 159 -34.98 6.43 -23.25
C PRO A 159 -34.51 6.45 -24.71
N PHE A 160 -34.78 7.54 -25.43
CA PHE A 160 -34.40 7.72 -26.83
C PHE A 160 -33.05 8.44 -26.97
N GLN A 161 -32.35 8.71 -25.85
CA GLN A 161 -31.05 9.39 -25.79
C GLN A 161 -31.02 10.76 -26.51
N LEU A 162 -32.17 11.41 -26.59
CA LEU A 162 -32.36 12.70 -27.23
C LEU A 162 -31.70 13.81 -26.40
N VAL A 163 -31.89 13.75 -25.08
CA VAL A 163 -31.37 14.65 -24.06
C VAL A 163 -30.59 13.86 -23.03
N GLU A 164 -29.44 14.41 -22.69
CA GLU A 164 -28.57 13.89 -21.64
C GLU A 164 -28.21 15.05 -20.70
N LYS A 165 -28.28 14.79 -19.40
CA LYS A 165 -27.91 15.73 -18.34
C LYS A 165 -26.89 15.08 -17.44
N GLU A 166 -25.84 15.83 -17.16
CA GLU A 166 -24.75 15.45 -16.26
C GLU A 166 -24.67 16.48 -15.13
N ALA A 167 -24.46 15.99 -13.91
CA ALA A 167 -24.10 16.79 -12.75
C ALA A 167 -22.94 16.10 -12.03
N VAL A 168 -21.95 16.89 -11.61
CA VAL A 168 -20.76 16.42 -10.90
C VAL A 168 -20.76 17.03 -9.50
N PHE A 169 -20.60 16.18 -8.49
CA PHE A 169 -20.60 16.56 -7.09
C PHE A 169 -19.21 16.33 -6.51
N GLU A 170 -18.58 17.37 -5.98
CA GLU A 170 -17.30 17.26 -5.29
C GLU A 170 -17.52 16.67 -3.91
N VAL A 171 -17.15 15.41 -3.77
CA VAL A 171 -17.20 14.66 -2.51
C VAL A 171 -15.81 14.10 -2.36
N VAL A 172 -14.97 14.73 -1.54
CA VAL A 172 -13.57 14.32 -1.37
C VAL A 172 -13.45 13.44 -0.15
N GLN A 173 -12.85 12.25 -0.32
CA GLN A 173 -12.60 11.34 0.78
C GLN A 173 -11.30 10.58 0.55
N LYS A 174 -10.51 10.40 1.61
CA LYS A 174 -9.23 9.71 1.56
C LYS A 174 -9.36 8.31 2.16
N LEU A 175 -8.62 7.38 1.60
CA LEU A 175 -8.48 6.00 2.07
C LEU A 175 -6.99 5.69 2.17
N HIS A 176 -6.54 5.36 3.38
CA HIS A 176 -5.16 5.00 3.66
C HIS A 176 -5.04 3.48 3.75
N VAL A 177 -4.32 2.88 2.82
CA VAL A 177 -4.07 1.44 2.76
C VAL A 177 -2.61 1.19 3.14
N TYR A 178 -2.42 0.68 4.35
CA TYR A 178 -1.12 0.32 4.90
C TYR A 178 -0.53 -0.92 4.21
N PRO A 179 0.80 -1.08 4.22
CA PRO A 179 1.43 -2.29 3.67
C PRO A 179 0.87 -3.56 4.33
N ALA A 180 0.81 -4.65 3.55
CA ALA A 180 0.52 -5.96 4.09
C ALA A 180 1.65 -6.41 5.02
N GLU A 181 1.31 -7.33 5.93
CA GLU A 181 2.24 -7.96 6.86
C GLU A 181 2.23 -9.46 6.60
N ARG A 182 3.40 -10.09 6.69
CA ARG A 182 3.56 -11.52 6.57
C ARG A 182 4.30 -12.04 7.78
N GLU A 183 3.93 -13.23 8.24
CA GLU A 183 4.73 -13.92 9.23
C GLU A 183 6.08 -14.30 8.61
N ILE A 184 7.14 -13.83 9.25
CA ILE A 184 8.50 -14.15 8.87
C ILE A 184 9.30 -14.60 10.09
N THR A 185 10.23 -15.51 9.84
CA THR A 185 11.20 -15.94 10.83
C THR A 185 12.46 -15.11 10.63
N VAL A 186 12.72 -14.22 11.57
CA VAL A 186 13.96 -13.45 11.62
C VAL A 186 14.87 -14.14 12.64
N GLY A 187 16.13 -14.42 12.28
CA GLY A 187 17.11 -14.93 13.25
C GLY A 187 17.21 -14.04 14.49
N ASN A 188 17.59 -14.59 15.64
CA ASN A 188 17.81 -13.77 16.83
C ASN A 188 19.15 -13.02 16.66
N PRO A 189 19.17 -11.67 16.65
CA PRO A 189 20.43 -10.93 16.63
C PRO A 189 21.35 -11.31 17.81
N GLN A 190 20.77 -11.80 18.92
CA GLN A 190 21.50 -12.21 20.12
C GLN A 190 22.13 -13.60 20.04
N THR A 191 21.67 -14.51 19.16
CA THR A 191 22.24 -15.87 19.06
C THR A 191 23.68 -15.92 18.58
N VAL A 192 24.19 -14.84 17.95
CA VAL A 192 25.64 -14.72 17.65
C VAL A 192 26.45 -14.70 18.96
N PHE A 193 25.85 -14.31 20.08
CA PHE A 193 26.50 -14.18 21.38
C PHE A 193 26.22 -15.35 22.34
N GLU A 194 25.13 -16.10 22.19
CA GLU A 194 24.71 -17.12 23.17
C GLU A 194 25.33 -18.52 22.95
N GLU A 195 25.60 -18.94 21.71
CA GLU A 195 25.89 -20.37 21.46
C GLU A 195 27.38 -20.79 21.52
N GLY A 196 28.33 -19.89 21.74
CA GLY A 196 29.77 -20.24 21.77
C GLY A 196 30.33 -20.84 20.46
N ALA A 197 29.48 -21.10 19.45
CA ALA A 197 29.84 -21.66 18.15
C ALA A 197 30.31 -20.60 17.14
N ALA A 198 30.15 -19.30 17.43
CA ALA A 198 30.60 -18.20 16.60
C ALA A 198 31.83 -17.46 17.14
N VAL A 199 32.69 -18.14 17.92
CA VAL A 199 33.97 -17.58 18.41
C VAL A 199 34.99 -17.36 17.28
N ALA A 200 34.69 -17.74 16.04
CA ALA A 200 35.71 -17.71 15.00
C ALA A 200 36.06 -16.30 14.47
N TYR A 201 35.15 -15.33 14.33
CA TYR A 201 35.47 -14.09 13.56
C TYR A 201 34.70 -12.80 13.91
N ALA A 202 34.39 -12.54 15.18
CA ALA A 202 34.08 -11.16 15.61
C ALA A 202 35.38 -10.46 16.00
N PRO A 203 35.73 -9.29 15.43
CA PRO A 203 36.80 -8.47 15.98
C PRO A 203 36.46 -8.20 17.44
N ARG A 204 37.48 -8.31 18.30
CA ARG A 204 37.39 -7.98 19.73
C ARG A 204 36.95 -6.52 19.88
N SER A 205 35.65 -6.25 19.76
CA SER A 205 35.04 -5.09 20.40
C SER A 205 35.38 -5.26 21.87
N LYS A 206 36.17 -4.33 22.40
CA LYS A 206 36.50 -4.29 23.82
C LYS A 206 35.18 -4.26 24.57
N GLN A 207 34.78 -5.41 25.11
CA GLN A 207 33.65 -5.53 26.02
C GLN A 207 34.00 -4.70 27.25
N THR A 208 33.62 -3.42 27.25
CA THR A 208 33.56 -2.60 28.46
C THR A 208 32.20 -2.86 29.10
N SER A 209 32.02 -4.08 29.61
CA SER A 209 30.94 -4.34 30.54
C SER A 209 31.21 -3.48 31.78
N VAL A 210 30.43 -2.41 31.95
CA VAL A 210 30.52 -1.56 33.13
C VAL A 210 30.08 -2.41 34.33
N VAL A 211 30.92 -2.44 35.38
CA VAL A 211 30.58 -3.12 36.63
C VAL A 211 29.46 -2.31 37.28
N SER A 212 28.24 -2.85 37.28
CA SER A 212 27.06 -2.23 37.90
C SER A 212 26.96 -2.55 39.38
N GLY A 213 27.49 -3.70 39.79
CA GLY A 213 27.35 -4.19 41.16
C GLY A 213 28.34 -5.27 41.51
N ILE A 214 28.22 -5.78 42.73
CA ILE A 214 29.01 -6.89 43.25
C ILE A 214 28.04 -7.80 43.98
N ARG A 215 28.00 -9.08 43.60
CA ARG A 215 27.17 -10.10 44.24
C ARG A 215 28.00 -11.27 44.74
N GLU A 216 27.39 -12.11 45.57
CA GLU A 216 27.99 -13.36 46.02
C GLU A 216 28.21 -14.30 44.83
N TYR A 217 29.37 -14.97 44.82
CA TYR A 217 29.74 -15.92 43.78
C TYR A 217 28.82 -17.13 43.83
N THR A 218 28.31 -17.52 42.67
CA THR A 218 27.54 -18.76 42.52
C THR A 218 28.35 -19.75 41.69
N PRO A 219 28.41 -21.04 42.07
CA PRO A 219 29.07 -22.08 41.26
C PRO A 219 28.56 -22.06 39.82
N GLY A 220 29.44 -21.76 38.86
CA GLY A 220 29.12 -21.53 37.45
C GLY A 220 29.57 -20.16 36.94
N ASP A 221 29.81 -19.21 37.84
CA ASP A 221 30.39 -17.91 37.51
C ASP A 221 31.86 -18.06 37.03
N ARG A 222 32.28 -17.21 36.10
CA ARG A 222 33.66 -17.24 35.58
C ARG A 222 34.64 -16.72 36.63
N PHE A 223 35.73 -17.44 36.88
CA PHE A 223 36.79 -16.99 37.80
C PHE A 223 37.41 -15.63 37.43
N SER A 224 37.43 -15.27 36.14
CA SER A 224 37.91 -13.97 35.68
C SER A 224 37.03 -12.79 36.11
N TRP A 225 35.82 -13.06 36.60
CA TRP A 225 34.85 -12.06 37.06
C TRP A 225 34.86 -11.88 38.57
N ILE A 226 35.67 -12.65 39.31
CA ILE A 226 35.83 -12.50 40.76
C ILE A 226 36.48 -11.15 41.07
N ASP A 227 35.85 -10.39 41.97
CA ASP A 227 36.46 -9.18 42.52
C ASP A 227 37.24 -9.54 43.79
N TRP A 228 38.54 -9.83 43.63
CA TRP A 228 39.41 -10.22 44.75
C TRP A 228 39.46 -9.17 45.87
N LYS A 229 39.29 -7.88 45.53
CA LYS A 229 39.31 -6.79 46.52
C LYS A 229 38.04 -6.76 47.35
N ALA A 230 36.88 -6.98 46.71
CA ALA A 230 35.62 -7.11 47.41
C ALA A 230 35.56 -8.40 48.24
N SER A 231 36.05 -9.52 47.69
CA SER A 231 36.11 -10.80 48.39
C SER A 231 36.97 -10.73 49.66
N ALA A 232 38.13 -10.08 49.57
CA ALA A 232 39.01 -9.89 50.73
C ALA A 232 38.37 -9.05 51.85
N ARG A 233 37.47 -8.11 51.52
CA ARG A 233 36.81 -7.23 52.50
C ARG A 233 35.61 -7.89 53.18
N LYS A 234 34.83 -8.68 52.44
CA LYS A 234 33.64 -9.37 52.96
C LYS A 234 33.92 -10.75 53.54
N GLN A 235 35.15 -11.26 53.39
CA GLN A 235 35.55 -12.63 53.75
C GLN A 235 34.69 -13.70 53.07
N ASP A 236 34.15 -13.38 51.90
CA ASP A 236 33.32 -14.28 51.10
C ASP A 236 33.63 -14.07 49.60
N MET A 237 33.35 -15.05 48.75
CA MET A 237 33.68 -14.95 47.33
C MET A 237 32.67 -14.06 46.60
N MET A 238 33.15 -12.95 46.04
CA MET A 238 32.33 -11.95 45.37
C MET A 238 32.62 -11.90 43.86
N THR A 239 31.57 -11.87 43.04
CA THR A 239 31.64 -11.74 41.58
C THR A 239 31.16 -10.35 41.16
N LYS A 240 31.85 -9.74 40.19
CA LYS A 240 31.40 -8.50 39.54
C LYS A 240 30.09 -8.76 38.81
N GLU A 241 29.08 -7.96 39.12
CA GLU A 241 27.86 -7.91 38.33
C GLU A 241 28.06 -6.86 37.23
N PHE A 242 27.83 -7.30 36.01
CA PHE A 242 28.00 -6.47 34.83
C PHE A 242 26.63 -6.04 34.34
N GLU A 243 26.45 -4.75 34.06
CA GLU A 243 25.28 -4.31 33.30
C GLU A 243 25.40 -4.91 31.89
N GLN A 244 24.44 -5.73 31.49
CA GLN A 244 24.32 -6.06 30.08
C GLN A 244 24.01 -4.77 29.33
N GLU A 245 24.86 -4.42 28.38
CA GLU A 245 24.62 -3.31 27.46
C GLU A 245 23.35 -3.61 26.66
N LYS A 246 22.21 -3.13 27.17
CA LYS A 246 20.92 -3.19 26.48
C LYS A 246 20.91 -2.13 25.38
N SER A 247 21.46 -2.46 24.21
CA SER A 247 20.99 -1.98 22.90
C SER A 247 22.08 -2.16 21.85
N ALA A 248 22.16 -3.34 21.22
CA ALA A 248 22.53 -3.30 19.81
C ALA A 248 21.33 -2.67 19.09
N ASP A 249 21.49 -1.43 18.62
CA ASP A 249 20.48 -0.81 17.78
C ASP A 249 20.30 -1.71 16.54
N VAL A 250 19.09 -2.25 16.39
CA VAL A 250 18.77 -3.05 15.21
C VAL A 250 18.32 -2.09 14.13
N LEU A 251 18.88 -2.22 12.94
CA LEU A 251 18.55 -1.33 11.84
C LEU A 251 17.95 -2.13 10.68
N VAL A 252 16.71 -1.81 10.32
CA VAL A 252 16.11 -2.26 9.06
C VAL A 252 16.40 -1.24 7.96
N VAL A 253 17.03 -1.71 6.89
CA VAL A 253 17.42 -0.91 5.74
C VAL A 253 16.61 -1.39 4.53
N PHE A 254 15.77 -0.53 3.98
CA PHE A 254 14.92 -0.81 2.83
C PHE A 254 15.47 -0.14 1.57
N ASP A 255 15.88 -0.94 0.59
CA ASP A 255 16.29 -0.43 -0.71
C ASP A 255 15.08 -0.20 -1.63
N ARG A 256 14.89 1.06 -2.08
CA ARG A 256 13.84 1.44 -3.03
C ARG A 256 14.30 1.41 -4.49
N ARG A 257 15.60 1.21 -4.69
CA ARG A 257 16.27 1.32 -5.99
C ARG A 257 16.04 0.03 -6.75
N GLY A 258 15.84 0.16 -8.06
CA GLY A 258 15.52 -1.00 -8.87
C GLY A 258 15.34 -0.70 -10.33
N ALA A 259 16.41 -0.32 -11.02
CA ALA A 259 16.37 0.02 -12.44
C ALA A 259 15.80 -1.10 -13.33
N LYS A 260 15.98 -2.37 -12.94
CA LYS A 260 15.50 -3.57 -13.67
C LYS A 260 14.31 -4.26 -13.01
N GLN A 261 13.76 -3.70 -11.93
CA GLN A 261 12.75 -4.39 -11.13
C GLN A 261 11.35 -4.19 -11.69
N THR A 262 10.56 -5.25 -11.63
CA THR A 262 9.12 -5.20 -11.84
C THR A 262 8.43 -4.61 -10.63
N GLU A 263 7.30 -3.95 -10.85
CA GLU A 263 6.48 -3.38 -9.75
C GLU A 263 6.14 -4.45 -8.70
N GLU A 264 5.88 -5.70 -9.12
CA GLU A 264 5.62 -6.83 -8.23
C GLU A 264 6.75 -7.08 -7.21
N LEU A 265 8.01 -7.08 -7.64
CA LEU A 265 9.17 -7.30 -6.75
C LEU A 265 9.31 -6.19 -5.72
N PHE A 266 9.09 -4.95 -6.15
CA PHE A 266 9.13 -3.80 -5.25
C PHE A 266 8.01 -3.88 -4.20
N GLU A 267 6.78 -4.18 -4.60
CA GLU A 267 5.64 -4.30 -3.68
C GLU A 267 5.87 -5.40 -2.64
N TYR A 268 6.40 -6.55 -3.08
CA TYR A 268 6.80 -7.62 -2.17
C TYR A 268 7.89 -7.17 -1.19
N SER A 269 8.87 -6.38 -1.66
CA SER A 269 9.93 -5.85 -0.80
C SER A 269 9.46 -4.89 0.28
N VAL A 270 8.41 -4.12 0.00
CA VAL A 270 7.75 -3.30 1.01
C VAL A 270 7.12 -4.18 2.10
N VAL A 271 6.44 -5.28 1.70
CA VAL A 271 5.84 -6.24 2.64
C VAL A 271 6.89 -6.90 3.52
N ILE A 272 8.00 -7.38 2.94
CA ILE A 272 9.10 -7.99 3.70
C ILE A 272 9.73 -6.97 4.65
N ALA A 273 10.05 -5.76 4.18
CA ALA A 273 10.63 -4.71 5.02
C ALA A 273 9.73 -4.35 6.21
N PHE A 274 8.42 -4.22 5.99
CA PHE A 274 7.46 -3.95 7.06
C PHE A 274 7.36 -5.12 8.05
N SER A 275 7.33 -6.36 7.54
CA SER A 275 7.22 -7.57 8.35
C SER A 275 8.44 -7.78 9.25
N VAL A 276 9.65 -7.53 8.74
CA VAL A 276 10.92 -7.56 9.51
C VAL A 276 10.89 -6.51 10.60
N TYR A 277 10.57 -5.27 10.23
CA TYR A 277 10.51 -4.18 11.20
C TYR A 277 9.48 -4.47 12.31
N GLN A 278 8.30 -4.97 11.97
CA GLN A 278 7.27 -5.29 12.97
C GLN A 278 7.66 -6.47 13.87
N LYS A 279 8.28 -7.51 13.30
CA LYS A 279 8.75 -8.68 14.06
C LYS A 279 9.85 -8.31 15.06
N LEU A 280 10.78 -7.44 14.68
CA LEU A 280 11.83 -6.95 15.58
C LEU A 280 11.25 -6.04 16.66
N LYS A 281 10.28 -5.17 16.31
CA LYS A 281 9.56 -4.35 17.30
C LYS A 281 8.76 -5.18 18.31
N SER A 282 8.15 -6.30 17.90
CA SER A 282 7.42 -7.17 18.83
C SER A 282 8.33 -7.93 19.81
N ARG A 283 9.65 -7.99 19.55
CA ARG A 283 10.68 -8.47 20.49
C ARG A 283 11.13 -7.41 21.49
N ASN A 284 10.49 -6.24 21.50
CA ASN A 284 10.84 -5.11 22.37
C ASN A 284 12.26 -4.55 22.12
N GLU A 285 12.75 -4.71 20.89
CA GLU A 285 14.05 -4.19 20.45
C GLU A 285 13.97 -2.72 20.02
N GLN A 286 15.07 -1.97 20.21
CA GLN A 286 15.22 -0.61 19.66
C GLN A 286 15.56 -0.70 18.17
N VAL A 287 14.51 -0.78 17.36
CA VAL A 287 14.65 -0.87 15.89
C VAL A 287 14.64 0.51 15.24
N GLY A 288 15.70 0.87 14.54
CA GLY A 288 15.77 1.97 13.58
C GLY A 288 15.31 1.53 12.18
N PHE A 289 14.88 2.50 11.37
CA PHE A 289 14.48 2.24 9.98
C PHE A 289 15.15 3.24 9.03
N MET A 290 15.77 2.73 7.98
CA MET A 290 16.38 3.52 6.93
C MET A 290 15.81 3.10 5.59
N SER A 291 15.49 4.07 4.75
CA SER A 291 15.13 3.81 3.36
C SER A 291 16.11 4.48 2.42
N ILE A 292 16.65 3.71 1.48
CA ILE A 292 17.66 4.15 0.53
C ILE A 292 16.99 4.42 -0.82
N GLY A 293 17.46 5.46 -1.48
CA GLY A 293 17.05 5.87 -2.81
C GLY A 293 17.91 7.05 -3.26
N ASN A 294 17.35 7.94 -4.09
CA ASN A 294 17.87 9.25 -4.45
C ASN A 294 18.15 10.11 -3.22
N SER A 295 17.25 10.04 -2.24
CA SER A 295 17.44 10.55 -0.88
C SER A 295 17.31 9.42 0.13
N ALA A 296 18.17 9.38 1.13
CA ALA A 296 18.00 8.50 2.28
C ALA A 296 16.97 9.10 3.23
N LYS A 297 16.03 8.29 3.72
CA LYS A 297 15.16 8.67 4.83
C LYS A 297 15.56 7.87 6.06
N TRP A 298 15.98 8.57 7.10
CA TRP A 298 16.37 8.00 8.38
C TRP A 298 15.26 8.18 9.43
N LEU A 299 14.91 7.10 10.10
CA LEU A 299 14.04 7.09 11.28
C LEU A 299 14.82 6.44 12.42
N PRO A 300 15.36 7.22 13.38
CA PRO A 300 16.23 6.70 14.42
C PRO A 300 15.53 5.67 15.29
N ALA A 301 16.31 4.74 15.84
CA ALA A 301 15.82 3.75 16.79
C ALA A 301 15.13 4.45 17.96
N ALA A 302 13.88 4.08 18.23
CA ALA A 302 13.10 4.61 19.33
C ALA A 302 12.26 3.51 19.96
N MET A 303 11.90 3.68 21.22
CA MET A 303 10.93 2.82 21.88
C MET A 303 9.49 3.30 21.58
N GLY A 304 8.53 2.37 21.58
CA GLY A 304 7.11 2.68 21.51
C GLY A 304 6.45 2.61 20.13
N SER A 305 5.12 2.68 20.13
CA SER A 305 4.25 2.47 18.96
C SER A 305 4.26 3.64 17.96
N ALA A 306 4.60 4.85 18.39
CA ALA A 306 4.64 6.03 17.53
C ALA A 306 5.65 5.87 16.37
N GLN A 307 6.78 5.19 16.60
CA GLN A 307 7.75 4.93 15.55
C GLN A 307 7.23 3.91 14.52
N LEU A 308 6.49 2.88 14.96
CA LEU A 308 5.84 1.93 14.07
C LEU A 308 4.87 2.63 13.13
N GLN A 309 4.05 3.54 13.65
CA GLN A 309 3.13 4.32 12.82
C GLN A 309 3.86 5.19 11.78
N ARG A 310 5.00 5.81 12.14
CA ARG A 310 5.82 6.60 11.20
C ARG A 310 6.41 5.74 10.08
N VAL A 311 6.92 4.55 10.40
CA VAL A 311 7.45 3.60 9.40
C VAL A 311 6.32 3.11 8.50
N GLN A 312 5.18 2.73 9.08
CA GLN A 312 4.01 2.26 8.35
C GLN A 312 3.48 3.32 7.38
N GLN A 313 3.34 4.57 7.82
CA GLN A 313 2.92 5.70 6.96
C GLN A 313 3.93 6.00 5.85
N PHE A 314 5.22 5.89 6.14
CA PHE A 314 6.26 6.04 5.11
C PHE A 314 6.17 4.92 4.06
N LEU A 315 6.02 3.66 4.49
CA LEU A 315 5.90 2.51 3.59
C LEU A 315 4.57 2.50 2.81
N THR A 316 3.53 3.19 3.28
CA THR A 316 2.31 3.42 2.50
C THR A 316 2.56 4.29 1.27
N THR A 317 3.42 5.31 1.37
CA THR A 317 3.61 6.32 0.31
C THR A 317 4.84 6.07 -0.56
N VAL A 318 5.69 5.12 -0.16
CA VAL A 318 6.94 4.83 -0.85
C VAL A 318 6.70 4.30 -2.28
N GLN A 319 7.51 4.79 -3.23
CA GLN A 319 7.51 4.36 -4.63
C GLN A 319 8.90 3.88 -5.05
N GLN A 320 8.93 3.01 -6.06
CA GLN A 320 10.15 2.47 -6.64
C GLN A 320 10.91 3.58 -7.38
N GLU A 321 12.22 3.65 -7.15
CA GLU A 321 13.09 4.59 -7.85
C GLU A 321 13.92 3.83 -8.90
N ARG A 322 13.82 4.25 -10.17
CA ARG A 322 14.49 3.58 -11.30
C ARG A 322 15.87 4.14 -11.64
N GLU A 323 16.28 5.20 -10.95
CA GLU A 323 17.58 5.83 -11.18
C GLU A 323 18.74 4.98 -10.64
N GLN A 324 19.96 5.29 -11.10
CA GLN A 324 21.13 4.52 -10.71
C GLN A 324 21.43 4.67 -9.21
N PRO A 325 21.79 3.56 -8.53
CA PRO A 325 21.99 3.57 -7.10
C PRO A 325 23.21 4.39 -6.66
N ARG A 326 22.99 5.40 -5.80
CA ARG A 326 24.07 6.15 -5.12
C ARG A 326 24.63 5.36 -3.93
N LEU A 327 25.40 4.33 -4.24
CA LEU A 327 25.97 3.38 -3.26
C LEU A 327 26.94 4.02 -2.24
N HIS A 328 27.56 5.13 -2.59
CA HIS A 328 28.41 5.90 -1.67
C HIS A 328 27.61 6.49 -0.50
N THR A 329 26.36 6.91 -0.74
CA THR A 329 25.47 7.43 0.31
C THR A 329 25.12 6.34 1.31
N LEU A 330 24.89 5.10 0.83
CA LEU A 330 24.62 3.95 1.70
C LEU A 330 25.77 3.70 2.68
N ALA A 331 27.00 3.62 2.17
CA ALA A 331 28.17 3.39 3.01
C ALA A 331 28.38 4.54 4.02
N ALA A 332 28.16 5.78 3.62
CA ALA A 332 28.28 6.95 4.48
C ALA A 332 27.23 6.95 5.61
N GLU A 333 25.97 6.65 5.30
CA GLU A 333 24.88 6.63 6.29
C GLU A 333 24.96 5.44 7.25
N LEU A 334 25.42 4.27 6.76
CA LEU A 334 25.66 3.11 7.63
C LEU A 334 26.87 3.32 8.54
N SER A 335 27.90 4.03 8.06
CA SER A 335 29.09 4.35 8.89
C SER A 335 28.78 5.31 10.04
N ARG A 336 27.63 6.00 10.02
CA ARG A 336 27.17 6.86 11.12
C ARG A 336 26.46 6.09 12.25
N GLN A 337 26.17 4.80 12.06
CA GLN A 337 25.52 3.99 13.08
C GLN A 337 26.52 3.57 14.18
N PRO A 338 26.04 3.27 15.40
CA PRO A 338 26.88 2.70 16.44
C PRO A 338 27.52 1.38 15.96
N LYS A 339 28.83 1.23 16.18
CA LYS A 339 29.54 -0.02 15.87
C LYS A 339 28.94 -1.17 16.67
N GLY A 340 28.79 -2.36 16.06
CA GLY A 340 28.13 -3.51 16.69
C GLY A 340 26.62 -3.62 16.44
N SER A 341 26.02 -2.67 15.72
CA SER A 341 24.60 -2.74 15.32
C SER A 341 24.32 -3.92 14.39
N THR A 342 23.15 -4.56 14.56
CA THR A 342 22.66 -5.57 13.61
C THR A 342 21.86 -4.90 12.50
N VAL A 343 22.21 -5.15 11.25
CA VAL A 343 21.61 -4.52 10.08
C VAL A 343 20.88 -5.57 9.25
N TYR A 344 19.57 -5.36 9.04
CA TYR A 344 18.76 -6.13 8.09
C TYR A 344 18.61 -5.34 6.79
N TYR A 345 19.26 -5.77 5.73
CA TYR A 345 19.25 -5.11 4.42
C TYR A 345 18.27 -5.80 3.47
N VAL A 346 17.13 -5.18 3.22
CA VAL A 346 16.11 -5.64 2.28
C VAL A 346 16.40 -5.06 0.91
N THR A 347 16.72 -5.94 -0.04
CA THR A 347 17.00 -5.55 -1.42
C THR A 347 16.45 -6.55 -2.43
N THR A 348 16.12 -6.03 -3.60
CA THR A 348 15.57 -6.71 -4.77
C THR A 348 16.58 -6.77 -5.94
N ASP A 349 17.75 -6.14 -5.80
CA ASP A 349 18.87 -6.23 -6.73
C ASP A 349 20.15 -6.46 -5.94
N MET A 350 21.13 -7.13 -6.55
CA MET A 350 22.44 -7.33 -5.96
C MET A 350 23.47 -7.39 -7.08
N ASP A 351 24.27 -6.33 -7.19
CA ASP A 351 25.33 -6.21 -8.18
C ASP A 351 26.74 -6.27 -7.56
N SER A 352 27.76 -6.31 -8.42
CA SER A 352 29.16 -6.35 -7.96
C SER A 352 29.58 -5.11 -7.15
N ARG A 353 28.90 -3.97 -7.33
CA ARG A 353 29.19 -2.73 -6.61
C ARG A 353 28.57 -2.76 -5.22
N GLU A 354 27.37 -3.32 -5.08
CA GLU A 354 26.75 -3.59 -3.78
C GLU A 354 27.59 -4.55 -2.96
N LEU A 355 28.06 -5.64 -3.57
CA LEU A 355 29.00 -6.55 -2.91
C LEU A 355 30.27 -5.84 -2.41
N ALA A 356 30.81 -4.88 -3.17
CA ALA A 356 31.94 -4.08 -2.73
C ALA A 356 31.61 -3.19 -1.51
N VAL A 357 30.38 -2.68 -1.41
CA VAL A 357 29.92 -1.95 -0.21
C VAL A 357 29.77 -2.90 0.97
N LEU A 358 29.15 -4.08 0.77
CA LEU A 358 28.99 -5.09 1.83
C LEU A 358 30.35 -5.56 2.39
N ARG A 359 31.38 -5.66 1.52
CA ARG A 359 32.76 -5.93 1.93
C ARG A 359 33.32 -4.86 2.87
N LYS A 360 33.12 -3.58 2.56
CA LYS A 360 33.57 -2.46 3.42
C LYS A 360 32.83 -2.44 4.75
N LEU A 361 31.54 -2.76 4.76
CA LEU A 361 30.74 -2.78 5.99
C LEU A 361 31.17 -3.88 6.96
N ARG A 362 31.59 -5.05 6.45
CA ARG A 362 32.17 -6.11 7.29
C ARG A 362 33.39 -5.64 8.09
N GLN A 363 34.19 -4.75 7.52
CA GLN A 363 35.38 -4.21 8.19
C GLN A 363 35.04 -3.23 9.33
N SER A 364 33.75 -2.89 9.50
CA SER A 364 33.28 -1.86 10.45
C SER A 364 32.50 -2.44 11.64
N ASP A 365 32.65 -3.73 11.96
CA ASP A 365 32.00 -4.44 13.08
C ASP A 365 30.46 -4.48 13.05
N TYR A 366 29.84 -4.52 11.86
CA TYR A 366 28.40 -4.72 11.72
C TYR A 366 28.04 -6.19 11.47
N VAL A 367 26.98 -6.67 12.11
CA VAL A 367 26.34 -7.95 11.77
C VAL A 367 25.28 -7.68 10.70
N LEU A 368 25.54 -8.07 9.45
CA LEU A 368 24.64 -7.82 8.34
C LEU A 368 23.90 -9.09 7.93
N THR A 369 22.56 -8.96 7.89
CA THR A 369 21.65 -9.95 7.31
C THR A 369 21.01 -9.36 6.06
N VAL A 370 21.35 -9.93 4.89
CA VAL A 370 20.79 -9.55 3.60
C VAL A 370 19.51 -10.33 3.35
N LEU A 371 18.40 -9.63 3.18
CA LEU A 371 17.11 -10.18 2.80
C LEU A 371 16.91 -9.92 1.31
N TYR A 372 17.30 -10.91 0.50
CA TYR A 372 17.28 -10.80 -0.95
C TYR A 372 15.95 -11.31 -1.52
N ILE A 373 15.32 -10.48 -2.33
CA ILE A 373 14.01 -10.75 -2.91
C ILE A 373 14.18 -10.99 -4.40
N CYS A 374 13.77 -12.18 -4.83
CA CYS A 374 13.83 -12.58 -6.23
C CYS A 374 12.61 -13.39 -6.62
N ARG A 375 12.41 -13.63 -7.91
CA ARG A 375 11.41 -14.61 -8.35
C ARG A 375 11.95 -16.02 -8.14
N HIS A 376 11.08 -16.97 -7.79
CA HIS A 376 11.49 -18.36 -7.60
C HIS A 376 12.15 -18.97 -8.85
N ALA A 377 11.65 -18.63 -10.04
CA ALA A 377 12.20 -19.07 -11.33
C ALA A 377 13.59 -18.47 -11.65
N GLU A 378 14.02 -17.43 -10.94
CA GLU A 378 15.30 -16.75 -11.13
C GLU A 378 16.37 -17.25 -10.16
N VAL A 379 16.13 -18.28 -9.34
CA VAL A 379 17.18 -18.88 -8.49
C VAL A 379 18.10 -19.76 -9.34
N GLY A 380 18.85 -19.11 -10.23
CA GLY A 380 19.80 -19.73 -11.14
C GLY A 380 21.20 -19.84 -10.54
N THR A 381 22.18 -20.15 -11.38
CA THR A 381 23.59 -20.30 -10.99
C THR A 381 24.18 -18.98 -10.49
N LYS A 382 23.72 -17.84 -11.02
CA LYS A 382 24.22 -16.51 -10.68
C LYS A 382 23.85 -16.13 -9.23
N GLU A 383 22.60 -16.33 -8.85
CA GLU A 383 22.06 -16.05 -7.52
C GLU A 383 22.69 -17.00 -6.48
N LYS A 384 22.91 -18.27 -6.85
CA LYS A 384 23.67 -19.24 -6.04
C LYS A 384 25.12 -18.81 -5.77
N ASN A 385 25.79 -18.24 -6.78
CA ASN A 385 27.13 -17.70 -6.63
C ASN A 385 27.15 -16.46 -5.74
N LEU A 386 26.17 -15.57 -5.90
CA LEU A 386 25.98 -14.39 -5.05
C LEU A 386 25.77 -14.77 -3.58
N ILE A 387 24.94 -15.77 -3.29
CA ILE A 387 24.74 -16.29 -1.92
C ILE A 387 26.07 -16.81 -1.36
N ARG A 388 26.83 -17.56 -2.17
CA ARG A 388 28.13 -18.07 -1.75
C ARG A 388 29.10 -16.93 -1.45
N GLU A 389 29.15 -15.90 -2.28
CA GLU A 389 30.00 -14.72 -2.06
C GLU A 389 29.60 -13.96 -0.80
N VAL A 390 28.31 -13.67 -0.58
CA VAL A 390 27.85 -12.97 0.63
C VAL A 390 28.16 -13.77 1.89
N ARG A 391 27.98 -15.10 1.86
CA ARG A 391 28.33 -15.99 2.98
C ARG A 391 29.84 -16.13 3.19
N GLN A 392 30.65 -16.10 2.13
CA GLN A 392 32.12 -16.06 2.24
C GLN A 392 32.60 -14.74 2.85
N LEU A 393 31.89 -13.64 2.58
CA LEU A 393 32.01 -12.38 3.29
C LEU A 393 31.39 -12.44 4.69
N GLY A 394 31.08 -13.63 5.22
CA GLY A 394 30.52 -13.95 6.53
C GLY A 394 29.31 -13.13 6.97
N HIS A 395 28.51 -12.67 6.01
CA HIS A 395 27.21 -12.06 6.23
C HIS A 395 26.14 -13.14 6.08
N GLN A 396 25.02 -13.00 6.79
CA GLN A 396 23.87 -13.88 6.59
C GLN A 396 23.08 -13.41 5.37
N MET A 397 22.56 -14.35 4.58
CA MET A 397 21.69 -14.04 3.44
C MET A 397 20.51 -15.00 3.44
N ASP A 398 19.32 -14.42 3.56
CA ASP A 398 18.05 -15.12 3.50
C ASP A 398 17.31 -14.70 2.22
N ILE A 399 16.75 -15.68 1.52
CA ILE A 399 16.05 -15.44 0.25
C ILE A 399 14.55 -15.50 0.49
N TYR A 400 13.86 -14.48 0.02
CA TYR A 400 12.40 -14.42 0.04
C TYR A 400 11.87 -14.50 -1.39
N PRO A 401 11.64 -15.72 -1.92
CA PRO A 401 11.10 -15.87 -3.25
C PRO A 401 9.64 -15.43 -3.28
N ILE A 402 9.26 -14.69 -4.33
CA ILE A 402 7.83 -14.54 -4.66
C ILE A 402 7.33 -15.93 -5.11
N GLN A 403 6.46 -16.54 -4.30
CA GLN A 403 5.76 -17.75 -4.69
C GLN A 403 4.79 -17.38 -5.81
N GLN A 404 4.90 -18.03 -6.97
CA GLN A 404 3.82 -17.97 -7.95
C GLN A 404 2.58 -18.57 -7.27
N THR A 405 1.63 -17.73 -6.91
CA THR A 405 0.31 -18.22 -6.50
C THR A 405 -0.27 -18.89 -7.75
N VAL A 406 -0.29 -20.22 -7.75
CA VAL A 406 -0.94 -21.02 -8.79
C VAL A 406 -2.34 -20.45 -8.99
N GLN A 407 -2.69 -20.16 -10.24
CA GLN A 407 -4.06 -19.82 -10.61
C GLN A 407 -5.00 -20.88 -10.06
N THR A 408 -5.73 -20.56 -9.00
CA THR A 408 -7.03 -21.14 -8.76
C THR A 408 -8.04 -20.04 -9.06
N GLU A 409 -8.18 -19.73 -10.35
CA GLU A 409 -9.46 -19.26 -10.84
C GLU A 409 -10.44 -20.41 -10.58
N VAL A 410 -11.08 -20.39 -9.42
CA VAL A 410 -12.38 -21.02 -9.29
C VAL A 410 -13.27 -20.22 -10.24
N GLN A 411 -13.49 -20.76 -11.44
CA GLN A 411 -14.71 -20.51 -12.18
C GLN A 411 -15.86 -20.85 -11.23
N GLN A 412 -16.37 -19.85 -10.52
CA GLN A 412 -17.71 -19.94 -9.97
C GLN A 412 -18.65 -19.54 -11.10
N ASN A 413 -19.26 -20.56 -11.66
CA ASN A 413 -20.42 -20.49 -12.54
C ASN A 413 -21.46 -19.49 -12.00
N ALA A 414 -21.88 -18.58 -12.87
CA ALA A 414 -23.25 -18.08 -12.94
C ALA A 414 -23.51 -17.61 -14.37
#